data_AF-A0AAV5IW77-F1
#
_entry.id   AF-A0AAV5IW77-F1
#
_cell.length_a   1.000
_cell.length_b   1.000
_cell.length_c   1.000
_cell.angle_alpha   90.00
_cell.angle_beta   90.00
_cell.angle_gamma   90.00
#
_symmetry.space_group_name_H-M   'P 1'
#
loop_
_entity.id
_entity.type
_entity.pdbx_description
1 polymer ?
#
loop_
_entity_poly.entity_id
_entity_poly.type
_entity_poly.pdbx_seq_one_letter_code
_entity_poly.pdbx_strand_id
1 'polypeptide(L)'
;MSKLPQPFPEVLLLLFLISIPFNAISETIETERTVLLNLKEQLGNPPAIQSWNASSSPCSWSGINCTDGSVTSVSLQDMNITSEIPPSICKLKNLTFLDLSDNFIPVIYSGLLRPQWKQLLGYSSEHRRITEIERTPFAI
;
A
#
# COMPACT_ATOMS: atom_id res chain seq x y z
N MET A 1 40.00 -20.91 52.96
CA MET A 1 39.48 -19.99 51.92
C MET A 1 39.53 -20.76 50.59
N SER A 2 38.43 -21.37 50.18
CA SER A 2 38.34 -22.12 48.92
C SER A 2 38.24 -21.16 47.74
N LYS A 3 39.20 -21.24 46.81
CA LYS A 3 39.15 -20.52 45.52
C LYS A 3 37.98 -21.08 44.71
N LEU A 4 37.06 -20.21 44.28
CA LEU A 4 36.04 -20.60 43.31
C LEU A 4 36.70 -20.93 41.95
N PRO A 5 36.20 -21.94 41.22
CA PRO A 5 36.67 -22.25 39.88
C PRO A 5 36.36 -21.09 38.92
N GLN A 6 37.33 -20.68 38.11
CA GLN A 6 37.12 -19.64 37.10
C GLN A 6 36.35 -20.21 35.89
N PRO A 7 35.33 -19.50 35.37
CA PRO A 7 34.59 -19.95 34.21
C PRO A 7 35.46 -19.93 32.94
N PHE A 8 35.37 -20.98 32.14
CA PHE A 8 36.10 -21.12 30.87
C PHE A 8 35.61 -20.09 29.84
N PRO A 9 36.49 -19.54 28.97
CA PRO A 9 36.15 -18.48 28.01
C PRO A 9 34.98 -18.81 27.07
N GLU A 10 34.75 -20.08 26.77
CA GLU A 10 33.65 -20.54 25.91
C GLU A 10 32.27 -20.32 26.53
N VAL A 11 32.15 -20.44 27.85
CA VAL A 11 30.89 -20.17 28.58
C VAL A 11 30.55 -18.68 28.51
N LEU A 12 31.57 -17.81 28.52
CA LEU A 12 31.40 -16.37 28.39
C LEU A 12 30.90 -15.98 26.98
N LEU A 13 31.41 -16.65 25.94
CA LEU A 13 31.01 -16.41 24.54
C LEU A 13 29.53 -16.80 24.30
N LEU A 14 29.08 -17.92 24.90
CA LEU A 14 27.69 -18.37 24.82
C LEU A 14 26.72 -17.40 25.51
N LEU A 15 27.12 -16.77 26.62
CA LEU A 15 26.30 -15.78 27.32
C LEU A 15 26.11 -14.48 26.51
N PHE A 16 27.07 -14.11 25.67
CA PHE A 16 26.97 -12.94 24.79
C PHE A 16 25.95 -13.14 23.65
N LEU A 17 25.82 -14.36 23.12
CA LEU A 17 24.88 -14.66 22.03
C LEU A 17 23.41 -14.59 22.46
N ILE A 18 23.13 -14.86 23.74
CA ILE A 18 21.76 -14.82 24.32
C ILE A 18 21.34 -13.38 24.65
N SER A 19 22.30 -12.44 24.74
CA SER A 19 22.05 -11.04 25.09
C SER A 19 21.68 -10.17 23.90
N ILE A 20 21.67 -10.71 22.67
CA ILE A 20 21.22 -9.96 21.49
C ILE A 20 19.69 -9.85 21.55
N PRO A 21 19.13 -8.64 21.74
CA PRO A 21 17.68 -8.48 21.66
C PRO A 21 17.21 -8.88 20.26
N PHE A 22 16.33 -9.88 20.20
CA PHE A 22 15.67 -10.26 18.97
C PHE A 22 14.76 -9.10 18.55
N ASN A 23 15.24 -8.26 17.65
CA ASN A 23 14.39 -7.28 16.97
C ASN A 23 13.51 -8.06 15.98
N ALA A 24 12.37 -8.55 16.47
CA ALA A 24 11.32 -9.05 15.59
C ALA A 24 10.85 -7.88 14.73
N ILE A 25 11.17 -7.90 13.43
CA ILE A 25 10.55 -7.00 12.47
C ILE A 25 9.09 -7.47 12.35
N SER A 26 8.19 -6.83 13.11
CA SER A 26 6.76 -7.09 13.02
C SER A 26 6.24 -6.39 11.77
N GLU A 27 6.11 -7.13 10.68
CA GLU A 27 5.37 -6.66 9.51
C GLU A 27 3.89 -6.69 9.89
N THR A 28 3.32 -5.53 10.20
CA THR A 28 1.89 -5.42 10.48
C THR A 28 1.11 -5.80 9.23
N ILE A 29 0.20 -6.79 9.35
CA ILE A 29 -0.73 -7.13 8.27
C ILE A 29 -1.70 -5.96 8.11
N GLU A 30 -1.43 -5.09 7.13
CA GLU A 30 -2.35 -4.03 6.75
C GLU A 30 -3.56 -4.63 6.04
N THR A 31 -4.75 -4.35 6.56
CA THR A 31 -6.00 -4.72 5.89
C THR A 31 -6.25 -3.77 4.71
N GLU A 32 -6.96 -4.22 3.68
CA GLU A 32 -7.37 -3.36 2.55
C GLU A 32 -8.12 -2.12 3.03
N ARG A 33 -8.94 -2.27 4.09
CA ARG A 33 -9.61 -1.15 4.76
C ARG A 33 -8.61 -0.12 5.29
N THR A 34 -7.58 -0.55 6.00
CA THR A 34 -6.54 0.33 6.54
C THR A 34 -5.80 1.06 5.43
N VAL A 35 -5.45 0.34 4.34
CA VAL A 35 -4.79 0.92 3.16
C VAL A 35 -5.65 2.01 2.53
N LEU A 36 -6.94 1.74 2.30
CA LEU A 36 -7.86 2.68 1.67
C LEU A 36 -8.18 3.89 2.57
N LEU A 37 -8.30 3.71 3.89
CA LEU A 37 -8.50 4.83 4.81
C LEU A 37 -7.27 5.75 4.88
N ASN A 38 -6.07 5.17 4.86
CA ASN A 38 -4.83 5.94 4.80
C ASN A 38 -4.70 6.68 3.45
N LEU A 39 -5.10 6.04 2.35
CA LEU A 39 -5.20 6.69 1.04
C LEU A 39 -6.14 7.90 1.09
N LYS A 40 -7.35 7.75 1.64
CA LYS A 40 -8.32 8.83 1.81
C LYS A 40 -7.75 10.02 2.58
N GLU A 41 -7.03 9.76 3.66
CA GLU A 41 -6.38 10.79 4.47
C GLU A 41 -5.32 11.57 3.65
N GLN A 42 -4.47 10.85 2.92
CA GLN A 42 -3.43 11.45 2.09
C GLN A 42 -3.98 12.23 0.88
N LEU A 43 -5.18 11.88 0.41
CA LEU A 43 -5.90 12.63 -0.63
C LEU A 43 -6.63 13.86 -0.07
N GLY A 44 -6.49 14.18 1.21
CA GLY A 44 -7.12 15.36 1.83
C GLY A 44 -8.58 15.16 2.23
N ASN A 45 -9.01 13.90 2.42
CA ASN A 45 -10.38 13.53 2.78
C ASN A 45 -11.47 14.11 1.85
N PRO A 46 -11.43 13.80 0.53
CA PRO A 46 -12.39 14.37 -0.41
C PRO A 46 -13.84 13.97 -0.05
N PRO A 47 -14.80 14.91 -0.13
CA PRO A 47 -16.20 14.63 0.19
C PRO A 47 -16.82 13.49 -0.63
N ALA A 48 -16.35 13.30 -1.88
CA ALA A 48 -16.84 12.27 -2.79
C ALA A 48 -16.68 10.83 -2.25
N ILE A 49 -15.75 10.59 -1.32
CA ILE A 49 -15.50 9.29 -0.69
C ILE A 49 -15.85 9.30 0.81
N GLN A 50 -16.88 10.06 1.18
CA GLN A 50 -17.34 10.09 2.58
C GLN A 50 -17.75 8.71 3.10
N SER A 51 -18.24 7.82 2.23
CA SER A 51 -18.63 6.45 2.60
C SER A 51 -17.47 5.60 3.10
N TRP A 52 -16.22 5.95 2.78
CA TRP A 52 -15.04 5.22 3.25
C TRP A 52 -14.82 5.47 4.74
N ASN A 53 -15.17 4.50 5.58
CA ASN A 53 -15.16 4.64 7.03
C ASN A 53 -14.81 3.34 7.76
N ALA A 54 -14.34 3.44 9.00
CA ALA A 54 -13.89 2.29 9.78
C ALA A 54 -15.01 1.31 10.19
N SER A 55 -16.27 1.74 10.11
CA SER A 55 -17.43 0.99 10.60
C SER A 55 -18.06 0.05 9.58
N SER A 56 -17.64 0.11 8.30
CA SER A 56 -18.16 -0.74 7.24
C SER A 56 -17.08 -1.46 6.43
N SER A 57 -17.50 -2.41 5.60
CA SER A 57 -16.61 -3.11 4.68
C SER A 57 -16.24 -2.21 3.50
N PRO A 58 -14.98 -2.26 3.01
CA PRO A 58 -14.61 -1.59 1.75
C PRO A 58 -15.54 -1.90 0.58
N CYS A 59 -16.05 -3.13 0.50
CA CYS A 59 -16.92 -3.59 -0.59
C CYS A 59 -18.30 -2.93 -0.60
N SER A 60 -18.66 -2.16 0.42
CA SER A 60 -19.91 -1.38 0.46
C SER A 60 -19.67 0.12 0.24
N TRP A 61 -18.44 0.53 -0.09
CA TRP A 61 -18.11 1.93 -0.28
C TRP A 61 -18.33 2.39 -1.72
N SER A 62 -18.66 3.67 -1.90
CA SER A 62 -18.72 4.29 -3.21
C SER A 62 -17.37 4.17 -3.93
N GLY A 63 -17.42 3.78 -5.21
CA GLY A 63 -16.23 3.62 -6.05
C GLY A 63 -15.40 2.37 -5.75
N ILE A 64 -15.86 1.42 -4.93
CA ILE A 64 -15.14 0.17 -4.64
C ILE A 64 -15.95 -1.03 -5.15
N ASN A 65 -15.33 -1.87 -5.98
CA ASN A 65 -15.84 -3.23 -6.22
C ASN A 65 -14.91 -4.28 -5.64
N CYS A 66 -15.51 -5.37 -5.18
CA CYS A 66 -14.83 -6.53 -4.66
C CYS A 66 -15.19 -7.79 -5.42
N THR A 67 -14.24 -8.73 -5.45
CA THR A 67 -14.45 -10.12 -5.86
C THR A 67 -14.02 -11.00 -4.68
N ASP A 68 -14.88 -11.94 -4.28
CA ASP A 68 -14.63 -12.83 -3.13
C ASP A 68 -14.23 -12.11 -1.84
N GLY A 69 -14.78 -10.90 -1.63
CA GLY A 69 -14.52 -10.09 -0.43
C GLY A 69 -13.20 -9.31 -0.44
N SER A 70 -12.45 -9.32 -1.54
CA SER A 70 -11.22 -8.53 -1.72
C SER A 70 -11.39 -7.45 -2.78
N VAL A 71 -10.78 -6.28 -2.55
CA VAL A 71 -10.87 -5.11 -3.42
C VAL A 71 -10.17 -5.38 -4.76
N THR A 72 -10.94 -5.36 -5.84
CA THR A 72 -10.45 -5.57 -7.22
C THR A 72 -10.52 -4.32 -8.07
N SER A 73 -11.40 -3.37 -7.74
CA SER A 73 -11.55 -2.12 -8.48
C SER A 73 -11.75 -0.93 -7.54
N VAL A 74 -11.06 0.17 -7.85
CA VAL A 74 -11.17 1.47 -7.19
C VAL A 74 -11.40 2.53 -8.26
N SER A 75 -12.50 3.27 -8.18
CA SER A 75 -12.74 4.47 -8.99
C SER A 75 -12.69 5.71 -8.10
N LEU A 76 -11.82 6.62 -8.48
CA LEU A 76 -11.64 7.95 -7.93
C LEU A 76 -11.89 9.02 -9.00
N GLN A 77 -12.69 8.70 -10.02
CA GLN A 77 -13.00 9.61 -11.12
C GLN A 77 -13.63 10.92 -10.64
N ASP A 78 -13.23 12.03 -11.25
CA ASP A 78 -13.87 13.34 -11.07
C ASP A 78 -13.96 13.79 -9.59
N MET A 79 -12.89 13.56 -8.83
CA MET A 79 -12.83 13.88 -7.39
C MET A 79 -12.05 15.16 -7.10
N ASN A 80 -11.67 15.93 -8.13
CA ASN A 80 -10.79 17.10 -8.01
C ASN A 80 -9.48 16.81 -7.26
N ILE A 81 -8.94 15.60 -7.40
CA ILE A 81 -7.65 15.23 -6.80
C ILE A 81 -6.54 16.02 -7.51
N THR A 82 -5.79 16.79 -6.72
CA THR A 82 -4.68 17.64 -7.18
C THR A 82 -3.33 17.21 -6.62
N SER A 83 -3.31 16.16 -5.79
CA SER A 83 -2.12 15.58 -5.19
C SER A 83 -1.66 14.31 -5.94
N GLU A 84 -0.43 13.88 -5.67
CA GLU A 84 0.06 12.57 -6.12
C GLU A 84 -0.75 11.43 -5.51
N ILE A 85 -0.88 10.33 -6.24
CA ILE A 85 -1.47 9.10 -5.71
C ILE A 85 -0.46 8.40 -4.79
N PRO A 86 -0.79 8.18 -3.51
CA PRO A 86 0.06 7.48 -2.55
C PRO A 86 0.51 6.09 -3.04
N PRO A 87 1.79 5.72 -2.83
CA PRO A 87 2.28 4.37 -3.14
C PRO A 87 1.56 3.27 -2.35
N SER A 88 0.87 3.60 -1.26
CA SER A 88 0.09 2.65 -0.46
C SER A 88 -1.01 1.95 -1.25
N ILE A 89 -1.52 2.53 -2.34
CA ILE A 89 -2.46 1.87 -3.26
C ILE A 89 -1.93 0.52 -3.75
N CYS A 90 -0.60 0.39 -3.87
CA CYS A 90 0.08 -0.83 -4.32
C CYS A 90 0.03 -1.97 -3.30
N LYS A 91 -0.47 -1.74 -2.07
CA LYS A 91 -0.70 -2.77 -1.05
C LYS A 91 -2.02 -3.51 -1.26
N LEU A 92 -2.93 -2.99 -2.12
CA LEU A 92 -4.11 -3.71 -2.58
C LEU A 92 -3.67 -4.81 -3.55
N LYS A 93 -3.57 -6.04 -3.05
CA LYS A 93 -2.95 -7.16 -3.78
C LYS A 93 -3.76 -7.60 -4.98
N ASN A 94 -5.09 -7.57 -4.87
CA ASN A 94 -6.00 -8.03 -5.93
C ASN A 94 -6.56 -6.89 -6.79
N LEU A 95 -6.10 -5.65 -6.59
CA LEU A 95 -6.53 -4.51 -7.40
C LEU A 95 -6.12 -4.72 -8.85
N THR A 96 -7.12 -4.90 -9.72
CA THR A 96 -6.96 -5.01 -11.16
C THR A 96 -7.43 -3.77 -11.90
N PHE A 97 -8.16 -2.87 -11.25
CA PHE A 97 -8.68 -1.68 -11.89
C PHE A 97 -8.52 -0.45 -11.00
N LEU A 98 -7.90 0.59 -11.52
CA LEU A 98 -7.81 1.89 -10.86
C LEU A 98 -8.17 3.00 -11.84
N ASP A 99 -9.30 3.64 -11.61
CA ASP A 99 -9.79 4.75 -12.41
C ASP A 99 -9.51 6.07 -11.68
N LEU A 100 -8.71 6.91 -12.34
CA LEU A 100 -8.27 8.23 -11.88
C LEU A 100 -8.69 9.32 -12.85
N SER A 101 -9.59 8.99 -13.79
CA SER A 101 -10.00 9.89 -14.86
C SER A 101 -10.59 11.19 -14.32
N ASP A 102 -10.49 12.25 -15.12
CA ASP A 102 -11.03 13.58 -14.78
C ASP A 102 -10.51 14.19 -13.45
N ASN A 103 -9.28 13.85 -13.06
CA ASN A 103 -8.54 14.51 -11.96
C ASN A 103 -7.33 15.33 -12.46
N PHE A 104 -6.74 16.12 -11.56
CA PHE A 104 -5.59 17.00 -11.81
C PHE A 104 -4.31 16.49 -11.13
N ILE A 105 -3.98 15.21 -11.32
CA ILE A 105 -2.86 14.56 -10.63
C ILE A 105 -1.52 15.00 -11.25
N PRO A 106 -0.58 15.54 -10.44
CA PRO A 106 0.77 15.87 -10.89
C PRO A 106 1.55 14.61 -11.29
N VAL A 107 2.25 14.66 -12.42
CA VAL A 107 3.11 13.55 -12.86
C VAL A 107 4.46 13.65 -12.15
N ILE A 108 4.54 13.12 -10.92
CA ILE A 108 5.81 12.97 -10.20
C ILE A 108 5.95 11.49 -9.84
N TYR A 109 6.90 10.82 -10.49
CA TYR A 109 7.01 9.37 -10.55
C TYR A 109 7.60 8.74 -9.27
N SER A 110 7.08 9.07 -8.10
CA SER A 110 7.66 8.63 -6.82
C SER A 110 7.14 7.25 -6.35
N GLY A 111 5.94 6.82 -6.78
CA GLY A 111 5.27 5.62 -6.22
C GLY A 111 4.82 4.53 -7.19
N LEU A 112 4.65 4.84 -8.48
CA LEU A 112 4.01 3.94 -9.45
C LEU A 112 5.00 3.10 -10.27
N LEU A 113 6.31 3.24 -10.06
CA LEU A 113 7.34 2.55 -10.82
C LEU A 113 7.68 1.14 -10.29
N ARG A 114 6.68 0.31 -9.96
CA ARG A 114 6.90 -1.14 -10.08
C ARG A 114 6.87 -1.51 -11.57
N PRO A 115 7.74 -2.42 -12.06
CA PRO A 115 7.76 -2.83 -13.47
C PRO A 115 6.40 -3.24 -14.03
N GLN A 116 5.52 -3.77 -13.17
CA GLN A 116 4.16 -4.21 -13.53
C GLN A 116 3.23 -3.08 -14.02
N TRP A 117 3.58 -1.82 -13.79
CA TRP A 117 2.75 -0.66 -14.16
C TRP A 117 3.43 0.23 -15.22
N LYS A 118 4.65 -0.13 -15.67
CA LYS A 118 5.38 0.58 -16.74
C LYS A 118 4.66 0.58 -18.09
N GLN A 119 3.79 -0.40 -18.33
CA GLN A 119 3.00 -0.49 -19.57
C GLN A 119 1.69 0.29 -19.54
N LEU A 120 1.27 0.80 -18.37
CA LEU A 120 -0.07 1.37 -18.18
C LEU A 120 -0.09 2.90 -18.16
N LEU A 121 1.08 3.53 -17.96
CA LEU A 121 1.24 4.95 -18.24
C LEU A 121 1.54 5.09 -19.74
N GLY A 122 0.51 4.97 -20.56
CA GLY A 122 0.57 5.44 -21.95
C GLY A 122 1.04 6.88 -21.93
N TYR A 123 2.29 7.10 -22.35
CA TYR A 123 2.89 8.42 -22.49
C TYR A 123 2.11 9.18 -23.58
N SER A 124 1.02 9.85 -23.21
CA SER A 124 0.30 10.75 -24.09
C SER A 124 0.91 12.15 -23.96
N SER A 125 1.62 12.57 -25.00
CA SER A 125 2.34 13.83 -25.08
C SER A 125 1.46 15.06 -25.31
N GLU A 126 0.14 14.95 -25.18
CA GLU A 126 -0.77 16.10 -25.32
C GLU A 126 -1.76 16.15 -24.14
N HIS A 127 -1.48 17.06 -23.20
CA HIS A 127 -2.39 17.66 -22.23
C HIS A 127 -3.41 16.74 -21.52
N ARG A 128 -3.00 16.28 -20.31
CA ARG A 128 -3.86 15.91 -19.16
C ARG A 128 -5.01 14.93 -19.47
N ARG A 129 -4.75 13.62 -19.26
CA ARG A 129 -5.69 12.67 -18.63
C ARG A 129 -5.05 11.27 -18.59
N ILE A 130 -4.75 10.78 -17.39
CA ILE A 130 -4.53 9.33 -17.18
C ILE A 130 -5.94 8.74 -17.14
N THR A 131 -6.36 8.04 -18.19
CA THR A 131 -7.77 7.68 -18.38
C THR A 131 -8.20 6.40 -17.66
N GLU A 132 -7.32 5.42 -17.47
CA GLU A 132 -7.72 4.12 -16.89
C GLU A 132 -6.48 3.29 -16.59
N ILE A 133 -6.48 2.52 -15.50
CA ILE A 133 -5.41 1.58 -15.25
C ILE A 133 -5.95 0.16 -15.01
N GLU A 134 -5.78 -0.70 -16.01
CA GLU A 134 -6.08 -2.13 -15.92
C GLU A 134 -4.81 -2.95 -15.63
N ARG A 135 -4.77 -3.67 -14.52
CA ARG A 135 -3.75 -4.67 -14.24
C ARG A 135 -4.10 -5.90 -15.08
N THR A 136 -3.39 -6.13 -16.19
CA THR A 136 -3.52 -7.39 -16.93
C THR A 136 -3.22 -8.57 -16.01
N PRO A 137 -4.04 -9.63 -15.98
CA PRO A 137 -3.69 -10.84 -15.25
C PRO A 137 -2.32 -11.33 -15.74
N PHE A 138 -1.41 -11.64 -14.83
CA PHE A 138 -0.24 -12.43 -15.19
C PHE A 138 -0.75 -13.74 -15.79
N ALA A 139 -0.55 -13.95 -17.09
CA ALA A 139 -0.58 -15.27 -17.65
C ALA A 139 0.50 -16.08 -16.90
N ILE A 140 0.05 -17.19 -16.30
CA ILE A 140 0.89 -18.16 -15.59
C ILE A 140 1.94 -18.72 -16.53
#